data_AF-A0A3P6U053-F1
#
_entry.id   AF-A0A3P6U053-F1
#
_cell.length_a   1.000
_cell.length_b   1.000
_cell.length_c   1.000
_cell.angle_alpha   90.00
_cell.angle_beta   90.00
_cell.angle_gamma   90.00
#
_symmetry.space_group_name_H-M   'P 1'
#
loop_
_entity.id
_entity.type
_entity.pdbx_description
1 polymer ?
#
loop_
_entity_poly.entity_id
_entity_poly.type
_entity_poly.pdbx_seq_one_letter_code
_entity_poly.pdbx_strand_id
1 'polypeptide(L)'
;MSSESLEGRSHMTLTETRLGEMLKAQLVDGLKGVLFWLSGQIEKMTEETKATCDELEMQKASKAEEYGMKTDTMTLQRFVLREQRDHPTATGDLTNLLTSLLTAIKAISNAVRKAGIVRLTGLAGKQNIQGEDVKKLDIISNEYIINMLESSYTTCAMISEENDELIEVAPSKQGKYIVTFDPLDGSSNIDCLASIGTIFGIYKKQSDSPVSLADLLQTGRNMVAAGYALYGSATMLVLSTGNGVNGFTLDPSVGEFILTNQQMKIPQKGKIYSVNEGYTSKWSKGVQEYVHSRKYPSEGEPMNARYVGSMVADIHRTLLYGGIFMYPAMKDQPKGKLRLLYEGIPMSYIIEQAGGVATNGIRPVLDVVPTSIHDRSPIFLGSPDDVREVMDFIIKYDL
;
A
#
# COMPACT_ATOMS: atom_id res chain seq x y z
N MET A 1 -34.41 53.68 -61.07
CA MET A 1 -33.41 54.58 -60.45
C MET A 1 -34.20 55.61 -59.66
N SER A 2 -34.00 55.92 -58.38
CA SER A 2 -33.02 55.55 -57.33
C SER A 2 -33.50 56.34 -56.09
N SER A 3 -33.90 55.70 -54.99
CA SER A 3 -33.13 55.53 -53.73
C SER A 3 -32.40 56.78 -53.22
N GLU A 4 -32.90 57.38 -52.13
CA GLU A 4 -32.05 57.97 -51.09
C GLU A 4 -32.76 57.88 -49.72
N SER A 5 -32.05 57.26 -48.78
CA SER A 5 -32.44 56.69 -47.49
C SER A 5 -31.93 57.56 -46.34
N LEU A 6 -32.74 57.84 -45.32
CA LEU A 6 -32.62 57.23 -43.98
C LEU A 6 -31.18 57.13 -43.42
N GLU A 7 -30.53 58.25 -43.11
CA GLU A 7 -29.23 58.25 -42.39
C GLU A 7 -29.25 58.95 -41.01
N GLY A 8 -30.39 59.45 -40.54
CA GLY A 8 -30.46 60.25 -39.31
C GLY A 8 -30.74 59.53 -37.98
N ARG A 9 -31.05 58.21 -37.96
CA ARG A 9 -31.51 57.50 -36.75
C ARG A 9 -30.68 56.29 -36.31
N SER A 10 -29.59 55.97 -37.00
CA SER A 10 -28.74 54.80 -36.72
C SER A 10 -27.63 55.04 -35.68
N HIS A 11 -27.22 56.29 -35.46
CA HIS A 11 -26.03 56.57 -34.65
C HIS A 11 -26.24 56.70 -33.12
N MET A 12 -27.49 56.80 -32.65
CA MET A 12 -27.76 57.00 -31.21
C MET A 12 -28.00 55.68 -30.45
N THR A 13 -28.40 54.61 -31.13
CA THR A 13 -28.67 53.28 -30.53
C THR A 13 -27.42 52.40 -30.41
N LEU A 14 -26.43 52.56 -31.30
CA LEU A 14 -25.18 51.79 -31.28
C LEU A 14 -24.23 52.22 -30.13
N THR A 15 -24.30 53.47 -29.70
CA THR A 15 -23.48 54.03 -28.61
C THR A 15 -24.03 53.66 -27.23
N GLU A 16 -25.34 53.67 -27.02
CA GLU A 16 -25.98 53.20 -25.76
C GLU A 16 -25.79 51.69 -25.54
N THR A 17 -25.83 50.88 -26.61
CA THR A 17 -25.65 49.42 -26.51
C THR A 17 -24.20 49.06 -26.14
N ARG A 18 -23.21 49.74 -26.73
CA ARG A 18 -21.78 49.56 -26.35
C ARG A 18 -21.47 50.01 -24.93
N LEU A 19 -22.09 51.11 -24.48
CA LEU A 19 -21.91 51.60 -23.11
C LEU A 19 -22.48 50.61 -22.08
N GLY A 20 -23.64 50.01 -22.37
CA GLY A 20 -24.26 48.99 -21.53
C GLY A 20 -23.47 47.68 -21.43
N GLU A 21 -22.83 47.23 -22.53
CA GLU A 21 -21.94 46.06 -22.52
C GLU A 21 -20.63 46.33 -21.78
N MET A 22 -20.05 47.53 -21.93
CA MET A 22 -18.87 47.94 -21.16
C MET A 22 -19.14 48.02 -19.66
N LEU A 23 -20.30 48.56 -19.26
CA LEU A 23 -20.71 48.61 -17.85
C LEU A 23 -20.94 47.21 -17.25
N LYS A 24 -21.53 46.27 -18.02
CA LYS A 24 -21.66 44.87 -17.60
C LYS A 24 -20.30 44.18 -17.45
N ALA A 25 -19.37 44.40 -18.37
CA ALA A 25 -18.02 43.84 -18.30
C ALA A 25 -17.28 44.35 -17.04
N GLN A 26 -17.35 45.66 -16.76
CA GLN A 26 -16.76 46.25 -15.56
C GLN A 26 -17.37 45.71 -14.26
N LEU A 27 -18.69 45.46 -14.23
CA LEU A 27 -19.38 44.85 -13.09
C LEU A 27 -18.95 43.40 -12.86
N VAL A 28 -18.82 42.62 -13.94
CA VAL A 28 -18.37 41.21 -13.86
C VAL A 28 -16.92 41.11 -13.40
N ASP A 29 -16.04 41.96 -13.91
CA ASP A 29 -14.64 41.99 -13.47
C ASP A 29 -14.49 42.47 -12.01
N GLY A 30 -15.32 43.44 -11.59
CA GLY A 30 -15.42 43.85 -10.18
C GLY A 30 -15.86 42.70 -9.27
N LEU A 31 -16.87 41.93 -9.67
CA LEU A 31 -17.34 40.75 -8.92
C LEU A 31 -16.27 39.64 -8.85
N LYS A 32 -15.53 39.38 -9.93
CA LYS A 32 -14.41 38.43 -9.93
C LYS A 32 -13.29 38.86 -8.98
N GLY A 33 -12.97 40.16 -8.93
CA GLY A 33 -11.99 40.71 -8.00
C GLY A 33 -12.41 40.51 -6.54
N VAL A 34 -13.68 40.72 -6.21
CA VAL A 34 -14.23 40.49 -4.87
C VAL A 34 -14.21 39.00 -4.49
N LEU A 35 -14.58 38.11 -5.42
CA LEU A 35 -14.53 36.65 -5.20
C LEU A 35 -13.09 36.15 -4.98
N PHE A 36 -12.13 36.63 -5.77
CA PHE A 36 -10.72 36.29 -5.61
C PHE A 36 -10.18 36.77 -4.26
N TRP A 37 -10.53 38.00 -3.87
CA TRP A 37 -10.14 38.56 -2.58
C TRP A 37 -10.74 37.78 -1.40
N LEU A 38 -12.04 37.44 -1.45
CA LEU A 38 -12.69 36.61 -0.45
C LEU A 38 -12.07 35.21 -0.35
N SER A 39 -11.74 34.58 -1.48
CA SER A 39 -11.04 33.29 -1.50
C SER A 39 -9.71 33.36 -0.77
N GLY A 40 -8.90 34.41 -1.04
CA GLY A 40 -7.63 34.60 -0.35
C GLY A 40 -7.77 34.89 1.15
N GLN A 41 -8.85 35.57 1.58
CA GLN A 41 -9.15 35.76 3.00
C GLN A 41 -9.54 34.45 3.69
N ILE A 42 -10.34 33.60 3.03
CA ILE A 42 -10.74 32.29 3.56
C ILE A 42 -9.50 31.39 3.71
N GLU A 43 -8.66 31.33 2.67
CA GLU A 43 -7.44 30.52 2.67
C GLU A 43 -6.49 30.92 3.80
N LYS A 44 -6.29 32.24 3.98
CA LYS A 44 -5.49 32.79 5.07
C LYS A 44 -6.10 32.51 6.45
N MET A 45 -7.41 32.61 6.61
CA MET A 45 -8.09 32.24 7.86
C MET A 45 -7.95 30.74 8.17
N THR A 46 -8.01 29.86 7.15
CA THR A 46 -7.78 28.42 7.36
C THR A 46 -6.34 28.12 7.74
N GLU A 47 -5.36 28.79 7.15
CA GLU A 47 -3.94 28.64 7.54
C GLU A 47 -3.70 29.15 8.96
N GLU A 48 -4.24 30.32 9.32
CA GLU A 48 -4.13 30.88 10.67
C GLU A 48 -4.83 29.99 11.71
N THR A 49 -6.00 29.44 11.40
CA THR A 49 -6.72 28.51 12.30
C THR A 49 -5.94 27.22 12.50
N LYS A 50 -5.33 26.69 11.43
CA LYS A 50 -4.49 25.49 11.50
C LYS A 50 -3.24 25.73 12.34
N ALA A 51 -2.54 26.86 12.12
CA ALA A 51 -1.39 27.26 12.92
C ALA A 51 -1.75 27.43 14.41
N THR A 52 -2.91 28.03 14.71
CA THR A 52 -3.37 28.21 16.09
C THR A 52 -3.71 26.86 16.76
N CYS A 53 -4.32 25.93 16.02
CA CYS A 53 -4.56 24.56 16.50
C CYS A 53 -3.24 23.82 16.77
N ASP A 54 -2.27 23.94 15.86
CA ASP A 54 -0.94 23.32 16.00
C ASP A 54 -0.18 23.91 17.22
N GLU A 55 -0.28 25.23 17.46
CA GLU A 55 0.27 25.88 18.67
C GLU A 55 -0.43 25.42 19.97
N LEU A 56 -1.74 25.23 19.95
CA LEU A 56 -2.51 24.71 21.09
C LEU A 56 -2.22 23.21 21.36
N GLU A 57 -1.92 22.43 20.32
CA GLU A 57 -1.43 21.05 20.46
C GLU A 57 0.00 21.02 21.01
N MET A 58 0.88 21.92 20.57
CA MET A 58 2.25 22.05 21.11
C MET A 58 2.30 22.52 22.57
N GLN A 59 1.35 23.34 23.03
CA GLN A 59 1.28 23.79 24.43
C GLN A 59 0.85 22.69 25.43
N LYS A 60 0.47 21.49 24.96
CA LYS A 60 0.19 20.31 25.79
C LYS A 60 1.41 19.39 25.96
N ALA A 61 2.62 19.93 26.07
CA ALA A 61 3.77 19.13 26.48
C ALA A 61 3.48 18.51 27.86
N SER A 62 3.44 17.18 27.92
CA SER A 62 3.12 16.45 29.15
C SER A 62 4.24 16.65 30.16
N LYS A 63 3.92 17.03 31.40
CA LYS A 63 4.89 17.05 32.51
C LYS A 63 5.62 15.71 32.68
N ALA A 64 5.07 14.61 32.17
CA ALA A 64 5.72 13.30 32.19
C ALA A 64 6.93 13.21 31.24
N GLU A 65 6.99 14.03 30.19
CA GLU A 65 8.12 14.05 29.25
C GLU A 65 9.42 14.54 29.92
N GLU A 66 9.31 15.41 30.94
CA GLU A 66 10.44 15.81 31.79
C GLU A 66 11.07 14.63 32.53
N TYR A 67 10.32 13.54 32.74
CA TYR A 67 10.78 12.29 33.34
C TYR A 67 11.08 11.20 32.29
N GLY A 68 11.15 11.56 31.01
CA GLY A 68 11.41 10.63 29.90
C GLY A 68 10.22 9.72 29.54
N MET A 69 9.03 10.02 30.05
CA MET A 69 7.82 9.22 29.84
C MET A 69 6.87 9.92 28.85
N LYS A 70 6.79 9.39 27.62
CA LYS A 70 5.81 9.86 26.64
C LYS A 70 4.44 9.23 26.94
N THR A 71 3.54 10.03 27.52
CA THR A 71 2.21 9.55 27.93
C THR A 71 1.13 9.71 26.87
N ASP A 72 1.34 10.59 25.88
CA ASP A 72 0.42 10.78 24.76
C ASP A 72 0.98 10.10 23.49
N THR A 73 0.81 8.78 23.42
CA THR A 73 1.26 7.99 22.26
C THR A 73 0.14 7.81 21.24
N MET A 74 0.48 7.94 19.96
CA MET A 74 -0.45 7.65 18.87
C MET A 74 -0.48 6.14 18.62
N THR A 75 -1.53 5.46 19.11
CA THR A 75 -1.78 4.06 18.77
C THR A 75 -2.35 3.94 17.35
N LEU A 76 -2.25 2.76 16.75
CA LEU A 76 -2.84 2.51 15.43
C LEU A 76 -4.35 2.73 15.44
N GLN A 77 -5.04 2.26 16.48
CA GLN A 77 -6.48 2.46 16.61
C GLN A 77 -6.84 3.94 16.64
N ARG A 78 -6.10 4.75 17.41
CA ARG A 78 -6.28 6.21 17.44
C ARG A 78 -5.97 6.85 16.08
N PHE A 79 -4.93 6.37 15.39
CA PHE A 79 -4.56 6.85 14.06
C PHE A 79 -5.70 6.62 13.05
N VAL A 80 -6.21 5.38 12.95
CA VAL A 80 -7.30 5.06 12.02
C VAL A 80 -8.60 5.80 12.37
N LEU A 81 -8.91 5.96 13.66
CA LEU A 81 -10.06 6.77 14.09
C LEU A 81 -9.91 8.26 13.75
N ARG A 82 -8.67 8.79 13.76
CA ARG A 82 -8.39 10.17 13.33
C ARG A 82 -8.62 10.30 11.83
N GLU A 83 -8.02 9.42 11.02
CA GLU A 83 -8.19 9.40 9.57
C GLU A 83 -9.67 9.25 9.16
N GLN A 84 -10.44 8.42 9.88
CA GLN A 84 -11.86 8.25 9.61
C GLN A 84 -12.65 9.58 9.70
N ARG A 85 -12.27 10.49 10.59
CA ARG A 85 -12.97 11.78 10.77
C ARG A 85 -12.85 12.68 9.54
N ASP A 86 -11.79 12.50 8.76
CA ASP A 86 -11.55 13.27 7.54
C ASP A 86 -12.36 12.73 6.34
N HIS A 87 -13.12 11.63 6.54
CA HIS A 87 -13.97 11.01 5.54
C HIS A 87 -15.45 10.98 6.00
N PRO A 88 -16.26 12.00 5.66
CA PRO A 88 -17.66 12.12 6.13
C PRO A 88 -18.57 10.93 5.79
N THR A 89 -18.24 10.16 4.75
CA THR A 89 -19.01 8.98 4.31
C THR A 89 -18.54 7.67 4.97
N ALA A 90 -17.51 7.72 5.83
CA ALA A 90 -16.94 6.53 6.46
C ALA A 90 -17.82 6.05 7.63
N THR A 91 -18.43 4.88 7.47
CA THR A 91 -19.32 4.24 8.47
C THR A 91 -18.57 3.68 9.69
N GLY A 92 -17.24 3.54 9.62
CA GLY A 92 -16.42 2.86 10.63
C GLY A 92 -16.11 1.40 10.31
N ASP A 93 -16.69 0.83 9.24
CA ASP A 93 -16.48 -0.58 8.88
C ASP A 93 -14.99 -0.89 8.64
N LEU A 94 -14.25 0.00 7.98
CA LEU A 94 -12.81 -0.21 7.74
C LEU A 94 -12.02 -0.19 9.06
N THR A 95 -12.42 0.69 10.00
CA THR A 95 -11.81 0.77 11.34
C THR A 95 -12.03 -0.53 12.11
N ASN A 96 -13.24 -1.10 12.04
CA ASN A 96 -13.55 -2.38 12.68
C ASN A 96 -12.78 -3.53 12.02
N LEU A 97 -12.75 -3.57 10.68
CA LEU A 97 -11.98 -4.54 9.91
C LEU A 97 -10.50 -4.56 10.32
N LEU A 98 -9.87 -3.38 10.34
CA LEU A 98 -8.47 -3.24 10.74
C LEU A 98 -8.28 -3.68 12.20
N THR A 99 -9.18 -3.31 13.10
CA THR A 99 -9.11 -3.73 14.52
C THR A 99 -9.13 -5.26 14.69
N SER A 100 -10.01 -5.95 13.96
CA SER A 100 -10.03 -7.42 13.91
C SER A 100 -8.71 -8.00 13.39
N LEU A 101 -8.21 -7.44 12.28
CA LEU A 101 -6.96 -7.88 11.68
C LEU A 101 -5.75 -7.68 12.62
N LEU A 102 -5.67 -6.55 13.33
CA LEU A 102 -4.63 -6.31 14.34
C LEU A 102 -4.66 -7.36 15.45
N THR A 103 -5.84 -7.81 15.84
CA THR A 103 -5.99 -8.85 16.86
C THR A 103 -5.41 -10.17 16.38
N ALA A 104 -5.69 -10.57 15.14
CA ALA A 104 -5.06 -11.74 14.52
C ALA A 104 -3.52 -11.60 14.47
N ILE A 105 -3.01 -10.46 14.03
CA ILE A 105 -1.57 -10.19 13.92
C ILE A 105 -0.88 -10.25 15.30
N LYS A 106 -1.51 -9.74 16.36
CA LYS A 106 -1.00 -9.88 17.73
C LYS A 106 -0.94 -11.34 18.19
N ALA A 107 -1.95 -12.13 17.86
CA ALA A 107 -1.99 -13.56 18.17
C ALA A 107 -0.88 -14.33 17.42
N ILE A 108 -0.72 -14.07 16.12
CA ILE A 108 0.35 -14.67 15.29
C ILE A 108 1.73 -14.27 15.82
N SER A 109 1.94 -12.98 16.08
CA SER A 109 3.17 -12.44 16.69
C SER A 109 3.55 -13.14 18.01
N ASN A 110 2.57 -13.52 18.82
CA ASN A 110 2.76 -14.28 20.05
C ASN A 110 3.12 -15.75 19.77
N ALA A 111 2.42 -16.39 18.83
CA ALA A 111 2.66 -17.77 18.42
C ALA A 111 4.06 -17.95 17.83
N VAL A 112 4.47 -17.05 16.92
CA VAL A 112 5.81 -17.03 16.28
C VAL A 112 6.91 -16.94 17.34
N ARG A 113 6.79 -16.03 18.32
CA ARG A 113 7.79 -15.87 19.41
C ARG A 113 7.94 -17.08 20.31
N LYS A 114 6.94 -17.97 20.33
CA LYS A 114 6.92 -19.17 21.18
C LYS A 114 7.06 -20.46 20.38
N ALA A 115 7.24 -20.39 19.06
CA ALA A 115 7.11 -21.53 18.16
C ALA A 115 7.94 -22.75 18.58
N GLY A 116 9.21 -22.55 18.98
CA GLY A 116 10.09 -23.61 19.46
C GLY A 116 9.69 -24.20 20.82
N ILE A 117 9.07 -23.40 21.70
CA ILE A 117 8.64 -23.84 23.04
C ILE A 117 7.37 -24.69 22.95
N VAL A 118 6.42 -24.26 22.13
CA VAL A 118 5.12 -24.93 21.95
C VAL A 118 5.10 -25.96 20.80
N ARG A 119 6.28 -26.31 20.25
CA ARG A 119 6.45 -27.30 19.16
C ARG A 119 5.59 -27.02 17.93
N LEU A 120 5.46 -25.73 17.59
CA LEU A 120 4.77 -25.24 16.39
C LEU A 120 5.70 -25.23 15.15
N THR A 121 6.96 -25.62 15.31
CA THR A 121 7.90 -25.82 14.20
C THR A 121 7.66 -27.14 13.48
N GLY A 122 8.14 -27.22 12.23
CA GLY A 122 8.01 -28.40 11.36
C GLY A 122 6.68 -28.53 10.62
N LEU A 123 6.61 -29.60 9.81
CA LEU A 123 5.52 -29.85 8.86
C LEU A 123 4.21 -30.21 9.56
N ALA A 124 3.10 -29.77 8.98
CA ALA A 124 1.75 -30.18 9.34
C ALA A 124 1.32 -31.51 8.68
N GLY A 125 2.16 -32.06 7.78
CA GLY A 125 1.89 -33.31 7.06
C GLY A 125 0.93 -33.15 5.87
N LYS A 126 0.70 -31.93 5.38
CA LYS A 126 -0.10 -31.60 4.20
C LYS A 126 0.72 -30.77 3.22
N GLN A 127 0.42 -30.88 1.93
CA GLN A 127 0.91 -29.94 0.89
C GLN A 127 -0.25 -29.05 0.46
N ASN A 128 0.02 -27.76 0.22
CA ASN A 128 -0.95 -26.83 -0.36
C ASN A 128 -1.02 -27.02 -1.89
N ILE A 129 -1.98 -26.38 -2.58
CA ILE A 129 -2.09 -26.43 -4.07
C ILE A 129 -0.86 -25.94 -4.82
N GLN A 130 0.05 -25.31 -4.11
CA GLN A 130 1.26 -24.72 -4.66
C GLN A 130 2.43 -25.71 -4.60
N GLY A 131 2.21 -26.91 -4.04
CA GLY A 131 3.20 -27.96 -3.86
C GLY A 131 4.21 -27.64 -2.76
N GLU A 132 3.89 -26.69 -1.88
CA GLU A 132 4.73 -26.30 -0.75
C GLU A 132 4.28 -27.08 0.50
N ASP A 133 5.24 -27.56 1.30
CA ASP A 133 4.93 -28.30 2.52
C ASP A 133 4.40 -27.34 3.59
N VAL A 134 3.14 -27.53 4.00
CA VAL A 134 2.45 -26.65 4.95
C VAL A 134 3.05 -26.83 6.34
N LYS A 135 3.46 -25.75 6.99
CA LYS A 135 3.93 -25.75 8.38
C LYS A 135 2.75 -25.49 9.31
N LYS A 136 2.88 -25.94 10.56
CA LYS A 136 1.80 -25.79 11.56
C LYS A 136 1.42 -24.33 11.81
N LEU A 137 2.42 -23.43 11.78
CA LEU A 137 2.19 -22.00 11.96
C LEU A 137 1.43 -21.38 10.78
N ASP A 138 1.53 -21.92 9.56
CA ASP A 138 0.77 -21.44 8.42
C ASP A 138 -0.73 -21.66 8.66
N ILE A 139 -1.10 -22.88 9.09
CA ILE A 139 -2.49 -23.25 9.45
C ILE A 139 -3.02 -22.34 10.57
N ILE A 140 -2.26 -22.19 11.64
CA ILE A 140 -2.68 -21.39 12.81
C ILE A 140 -2.86 -19.91 12.42
N SER A 141 -1.95 -19.37 11.61
CA SER A 141 -2.01 -17.97 11.17
C SER A 141 -3.20 -17.74 10.25
N ASN A 142 -3.46 -18.67 9.34
CA ASN A 142 -4.62 -18.66 8.47
C ASN A 142 -5.93 -18.69 9.27
N GLU A 143 -6.07 -19.60 10.22
CA GLU A 143 -7.26 -19.69 11.08
C GLU A 143 -7.48 -18.42 11.91
N TYR A 144 -6.42 -17.82 12.47
CA TYR A 144 -6.55 -16.56 13.21
C TYR A 144 -7.09 -15.44 12.33
N ILE A 145 -6.57 -15.28 11.12
CA ILE A 145 -7.01 -14.22 10.20
C ILE A 145 -8.45 -14.47 9.78
N ILE A 146 -8.80 -15.67 9.31
CA ILE A 146 -10.16 -16.01 8.86
C ILE A 146 -11.17 -15.73 9.97
N ASN A 147 -10.92 -16.24 11.18
CA ASN A 147 -11.86 -16.10 12.30
C ASN A 147 -12.05 -14.63 12.71
N MET A 148 -10.98 -13.84 12.76
CA MET A 148 -11.07 -12.42 13.14
C MET A 148 -11.74 -11.58 12.04
N LEU A 149 -11.46 -11.87 10.77
CA LEU A 149 -12.09 -11.19 9.65
C LEU A 149 -13.58 -11.53 9.54
N GLU A 150 -13.97 -12.81 9.69
CA GLU A 150 -15.38 -13.23 9.66
C GLU A 150 -16.18 -12.62 10.83
N SER A 151 -15.59 -12.56 12.02
CA SER A 151 -16.22 -11.95 13.20
C SER A 151 -16.20 -10.42 13.21
N SER A 152 -15.58 -9.78 12.19
CA SER A 152 -15.62 -8.33 12.03
C SER A 152 -16.97 -7.81 11.52
N TYR A 153 -17.80 -8.67 10.91
CA TYR A 153 -19.03 -8.28 10.22
C TYR A 153 -18.83 -7.26 9.08
N THR A 154 -17.60 -7.13 8.58
CA THR A 154 -17.23 -6.11 7.59
C THR A 154 -16.70 -6.68 6.27
N THR A 155 -16.41 -7.99 6.24
CA THR A 155 -15.91 -8.70 5.07
C THR A 155 -17.02 -9.53 4.41
N CYS A 156 -17.02 -9.62 3.08
CA CYS A 156 -17.90 -10.52 2.33
C CYS A 156 -17.16 -11.72 1.75
N ALA A 157 -15.87 -11.58 1.44
CA ALA A 157 -15.05 -12.67 0.92
C ALA A 157 -13.58 -12.50 1.30
N MET A 158 -12.88 -13.63 1.34
CA MET A 158 -11.47 -13.72 1.69
C MET A 158 -10.72 -14.62 0.72
N ILE A 159 -9.51 -14.21 0.34
CA ILE A 159 -8.57 -14.99 -0.48
C ILE A 159 -7.29 -15.16 0.31
N SER A 160 -6.96 -16.40 0.65
CA SER A 160 -5.75 -16.76 1.38
C SER A 160 -4.78 -17.50 0.47
N GLU A 161 -3.48 -17.37 0.73
CA GLU A 161 -2.48 -18.28 0.15
C GLU A 161 -2.79 -19.76 0.49
N GLU A 162 -3.26 -20.01 1.72
CA GLU A 162 -3.43 -21.34 2.31
C GLU A 162 -4.78 -22.01 1.99
N ASN A 163 -5.62 -21.35 1.19
CA ASN A 163 -6.93 -21.88 0.80
C ASN A 163 -7.07 -21.92 -0.72
N ASP A 164 -7.34 -23.11 -1.24
CA ASP A 164 -7.48 -23.36 -2.68
C ASP A 164 -8.71 -22.68 -3.30
N GLU A 165 -9.75 -22.51 -2.47
CA GLU A 165 -11.03 -21.95 -2.86
C GLU A 165 -11.28 -20.62 -2.14
N LEU A 166 -12.13 -19.81 -2.76
CA LEU A 166 -12.62 -18.59 -2.15
C LEU A 166 -13.31 -18.89 -0.82
N ILE A 167 -12.98 -18.11 0.22
CA ILE A 167 -13.71 -18.17 1.48
C ILE A 167 -14.81 -17.11 1.44
N GLU A 168 -16.03 -17.53 1.11
CA GLU A 168 -17.21 -16.67 1.16
C GLU A 168 -17.73 -16.58 2.61
N VAL A 169 -17.92 -15.35 3.09
CA VAL A 169 -18.45 -15.11 4.44
C VAL A 169 -19.94 -15.40 4.45
N ALA A 170 -20.43 -16.08 5.49
CA ALA A 170 -21.85 -16.39 5.64
C ALA A 170 -22.71 -15.11 5.58
N PRO A 171 -23.89 -15.11 4.91
CA PRO A 171 -24.71 -13.90 4.71
C PRO A 171 -25.03 -13.11 5.98
N SER A 172 -25.17 -13.77 7.13
CA SER A 172 -25.44 -13.13 8.42
C SER A 172 -24.26 -12.36 9.02
N LYS A 173 -23.06 -12.52 8.45
CA LYS A 173 -21.81 -11.86 8.88
C LYS A 173 -21.16 -11.03 7.76
N GLN A 174 -21.83 -10.88 6.61
CA GLN A 174 -21.24 -10.18 5.48
C GLN A 174 -21.17 -8.67 5.72
N GLY A 175 -20.04 -8.07 5.32
CA GLY A 175 -19.92 -6.65 5.07
C GLY A 175 -19.58 -6.33 3.62
N LYS A 176 -18.82 -5.26 3.39
CA LYS A 176 -18.56 -4.69 2.04
C LYS A 176 -17.13 -4.84 1.54
N TYR A 177 -16.25 -5.46 2.33
CA TYR A 177 -14.84 -5.59 1.98
C TYR A 177 -14.46 -7.00 1.56
N ILE A 178 -13.51 -7.08 0.63
CA ILE A 178 -12.83 -8.30 0.22
C ILE A 178 -11.40 -8.19 0.73
N VAL A 179 -10.92 -9.22 1.43
CA VAL A 179 -9.57 -9.22 2.00
C VAL A 179 -8.74 -10.32 1.35
N THR A 180 -7.61 -9.94 0.77
CA THR A 180 -6.60 -10.87 0.26
C THR A 180 -5.46 -10.91 1.26
N PHE A 181 -4.93 -12.08 1.59
CA PHE A 181 -3.83 -12.17 2.54
C PHE A 181 -2.93 -13.38 2.34
N ASP A 182 -1.66 -13.17 2.66
CA ASP A 182 -0.70 -14.21 2.95
C ASP A 182 -0.58 -14.26 4.48
N PRO A 183 -1.07 -15.33 5.12
CA PRO A 183 -1.09 -15.40 6.57
C PRO A 183 0.32 -15.47 7.17
N LEU A 184 1.29 -16.06 6.46
CA LEU A 184 2.65 -16.27 6.97
C LEU A 184 3.73 -16.31 5.87
N ASP A 185 4.05 -15.14 5.30
CA ASP A 185 5.13 -14.99 4.31
C ASP A 185 6.48 -15.43 4.89
N GLY A 186 7.24 -16.14 4.07
CA GLY A 186 8.56 -16.62 4.43
C GLY A 186 8.53 -17.85 5.33
N SER A 187 7.44 -18.64 5.30
CA SER A 187 7.27 -19.88 6.08
C SER A 187 8.49 -20.80 6.06
N SER A 188 9.19 -20.90 4.92
CA SER A 188 10.46 -21.64 4.77
C SER A 188 11.53 -21.26 5.83
N ASN A 189 11.52 -20.02 6.32
CA ASN A 189 12.46 -19.47 7.30
C ASN A 189 12.04 -19.62 8.76
N ILE A 190 10.88 -20.22 9.04
CA ILE A 190 10.39 -20.41 10.42
C ILE A 190 11.39 -21.20 11.28
N ASP A 191 11.90 -22.32 10.75
CA ASP A 191 12.71 -23.25 11.56
C ASP A 191 14.12 -22.72 11.82
N CYS A 192 14.62 -21.81 10.98
CA CYS A 192 15.90 -21.12 11.17
C CYS A 192 15.77 -19.78 11.90
N LEU A 193 14.57 -19.44 12.38
CA LEU A 193 14.27 -18.22 13.14
C LEU A 193 14.60 -16.92 12.39
N ALA A 194 14.58 -16.95 11.06
CA ALA A 194 14.68 -15.73 10.27
C ALA A 194 13.35 -14.95 10.33
N SER A 195 13.40 -13.69 9.90
CA SER A 195 12.20 -12.85 9.85
C SER A 195 11.19 -13.38 8.85
N ILE A 196 9.92 -13.33 9.26
CA ILE A 196 8.72 -13.74 8.51
C ILE A 196 7.64 -12.68 8.70
N GLY A 197 6.48 -12.81 8.06
CA GLY A 197 5.44 -11.79 8.18
C GLY A 197 4.06 -12.22 7.75
N THR A 198 3.13 -11.28 7.75
CA THR A 198 1.77 -11.44 7.20
C THR A 198 1.54 -10.30 6.21
N ILE A 199 0.95 -10.57 5.06
CA ILE A 199 0.66 -9.56 4.02
C ILE A 199 -0.85 -9.49 3.83
N PHE A 200 -1.40 -8.30 3.62
CA PHE A 200 -2.82 -8.15 3.35
C PHE A 200 -3.14 -7.00 2.40
N GLY A 201 -4.16 -7.20 1.57
CA GLY A 201 -4.81 -6.19 0.73
C GLY A 201 -6.31 -6.14 1.03
N ILE A 202 -6.88 -4.95 0.98
CA ILE A 202 -8.30 -4.71 1.24
C ILE A 202 -8.92 -4.01 0.05
N TYR A 203 -9.95 -4.62 -0.51
CA TYR A 203 -10.75 -4.10 -1.61
C TYR A 203 -12.17 -3.84 -1.13
N LYS A 204 -12.83 -2.88 -1.79
CA LYS A 204 -14.27 -2.73 -1.65
C LYS A 204 -14.95 -3.54 -2.75
N LYS A 205 -16.02 -4.26 -2.39
CA LYS A 205 -16.91 -4.91 -3.35
C LYS A 205 -17.54 -3.86 -4.28
N GLN A 206 -17.64 -4.15 -5.57
CA GLN A 206 -18.07 -3.18 -6.59
C GLN A 206 -19.59 -3.19 -6.82
N SER A 207 -20.27 -4.28 -6.43
CA SER A 207 -21.70 -4.44 -6.61
C SER A 207 -22.44 -4.83 -5.31
N ASP A 208 -23.75 -4.59 -5.28
CA ASP A 208 -24.62 -5.04 -4.18
C ASP A 208 -25.06 -6.51 -4.34
N SER A 209 -24.86 -7.11 -5.53
CA SER A 209 -25.15 -8.51 -5.86
C SER A 209 -24.26 -9.50 -5.08
N PRO A 210 -24.57 -10.80 -4.99
CA PRO A 210 -23.64 -11.79 -4.42
C PRO A 210 -22.23 -11.69 -5.00
N VAL A 211 -21.21 -12.08 -4.22
CA VAL A 211 -19.80 -11.92 -4.60
C VAL A 211 -19.55 -12.56 -5.96
N SER A 212 -19.05 -11.77 -6.91
CA SER A 212 -18.74 -12.21 -8.26
C SER A 212 -17.24 -12.31 -8.49
N LEU A 213 -16.82 -13.05 -9.52
CA LEU A 213 -15.40 -13.12 -9.90
C LEU A 213 -14.83 -11.74 -10.25
N ALA A 214 -15.64 -10.82 -10.79
CA ALA A 214 -15.22 -9.46 -11.10
C ALA A 214 -14.91 -8.64 -9.83
N ASP A 215 -15.65 -8.88 -8.73
CA ASP A 215 -15.34 -8.26 -7.44
C ASP A 215 -14.02 -8.78 -6.85
N LEU A 216 -13.63 -10.02 -7.17
CA LEU A 216 -12.42 -10.67 -6.66
C LEU A 216 -11.17 -10.34 -7.45
N LEU A 217 -11.28 -10.22 -8.78
CA LEU A 217 -10.15 -10.03 -9.70
C LEU A 217 -9.96 -8.56 -10.08
N GLN A 218 -9.96 -7.69 -9.07
CA GLN A 218 -9.73 -6.25 -9.25
C GLN A 218 -8.24 -5.93 -9.44
N THR A 219 -7.95 -4.85 -10.19
CA THR A 219 -6.60 -4.30 -10.26
C THR A 219 -6.19 -3.71 -8.90
N GLY A 220 -4.89 -3.66 -8.62
CA GLY A 220 -4.37 -3.08 -7.38
C GLY A 220 -4.74 -1.62 -7.16
N ARG A 221 -5.08 -0.88 -8.23
CA ARG A 221 -5.55 0.51 -8.16
C ARG A 221 -6.86 0.67 -7.37
N ASN A 222 -7.64 -0.40 -7.21
CA ASN A 222 -8.91 -0.37 -6.49
C ASN A 222 -8.78 -0.72 -5.00
N MET A 223 -7.56 -0.96 -4.49
CA MET A 223 -7.36 -1.19 -3.05
C MET A 223 -7.72 0.05 -2.25
N VAL A 224 -8.47 -0.16 -1.16
CA VAL A 224 -8.78 0.88 -0.17
C VAL A 224 -7.78 0.92 0.96
N ALA A 225 -7.08 -0.18 1.21
CA ALA A 225 -5.97 -0.26 2.13
C ALA A 225 -5.11 -1.49 1.83
N ALA A 226 -3.83 -1.43 2.20
CA ALA A 226 -2.93 -2.56 2.17
C ALA A 226 -1.89 -2.43 3.26
N GLY A 227 -1.25 -3.53 3.62
CA GLY A 227 -0.20 -3.52 4.61
C GLY A 227 0.46 -4.87 4.81
N TYR A 228 1.39 -4.88 5.73
CA TYR A 228 2.05 -6.09 6.18
C TYR A 228 2.47 -5.98 7.65
N ALA A 229 2.51 -7.12 8.33
CA ALA A 229 3.16 -7.29 9.62
C ALA A 229 4.51 -7.97 9.41
N LEU A 230 5.58 -7.41 9.96
CA LEU A 230 6.90 -8.00 10.02
C LEU A 230 7.13 -8.58 11.42
N TYR A 231 7.37 -9.88 11.52
CA TYR A 231 7.75 -10.59 12.74
C TYR A 231 9.27 -10.74 12.78
N GLY A 232 9.98 -9.62 12.96
CA GLY A 232 11.43 -9.57 13.04
C GLY A 232 11.94 -9.52 14.48
N SER A 233 13.04 -8.79 14.69
CA SER A 233 13.56 -8.48 16.03
C SER A 233 12.53 -7.73 16.90
N ALA A 234 11.68 -6.93 16.27
CA ALA A 234 10.44 -6.40 16.81
C ALA A 234 9.28 -6.74 15.86
N THR A 235 8.04 -6.70 16.36
CA THR A 235 6.88 -6.76 15.47
C THR A 235 6.54 -5.36 15.01
N MET A 236 6.52 -5.15 13.69
CA MET A 236 6.07 -3.90 13.09
C MET A 236 4.89 -4.17 12.16
N LEU A 237 3.91 -3.28 12.16
CA LEU A 237 2.88 -3.22 11.14
C LEU A 237 3.13 -2.00 10.25
N VAL A 238 3.13 -2.19 8.94
CA VAL A 238 3.15 -1.12 7.95
C VAL A 238 1.80 -1.09 7.25
N LEU A 239 1.18 0.09 7.20
CA LEU A 239 -0.18 0.28 6.70
C LEU A 239 -0.25 1.51 5.78
N SER A 240 -1.03 1.38 4.71
CA SER A 240 -1.50 2.51 3.91
C SER A 240 -3.01 2.38 3.65
N THR A 241 -3.71 3.50 3.73
CA THR A 241 -5.14 3.68 3.37
C THR A 241 -5.30 4.62 2.16
N GLY A 242 -4.23 4.81 1.38
CA GLY A 242 -4.22 5.67 0.18
C GLY A 242 -3.58 7.05 0.36
N ASN A 243 -3.28 7.44 1.61
CA ASN A 243 -2.68 8.74 1.95
C ASN A 243 -1.27 8.55 2.56
N GLY A 244 -0.39 7.87 1.83
CA GLY A 244 0.96 7.57 2.30
C GLY A 244 1.04 6.33 3.19
N VAL A 245 2.21 6.09 3.78
CA VAL A 245 2.57 4.84 4.46
C VAL A 245 3.00 5.14 5.89
N ASN A 246 2.50 4.40 6.86
CA ASN A 246 2.85 4.57 8.27
C ASN A 246 3.25 3.22 8.89
N GLY A 247 4.28 3.25 9.73
CA GLY A 247 4.82 2.10 10.45
C GLY A 247 4.56 2.20 11.95
N PHE A 248 4.07 1.11 12.52
CA PHE A 248 3.68 0.99 13.92
C PHE A 248 4.41 -0.18 14.56
N THR A 249 5.12 0.06 15.66
CA THR A 249 5.81 -1.00 16.41
C THR A 249 4.89 -1.51 17.52
N LEU A 250 4.78 -2.84 17.65
CA LEU A 250 4.04 -3.46 18.74
C LEU A 250 4.80 -3.30 20.05
N ASP A 251 4.16 -2.66 21.03
CA ASP A 251 4.58 -2.73 22.42
C ASP A 251 3.97 -4.00 23.06
N PRO A 252 4.77 -5.02 23.36
CA PRO A 252 4.26 -6.27 23.93
C PRO A 252 3.80 -6.14 25.39
N SER A 253 4.17 -5.07 26.10
CA SER A 253 3.80 -4.87 27.51
C SER A 253 2.33 -4.48 27.67
N VAL A 254 1.80 -3.72 26.71
CA VAL A 254 0.40 -3.27 26.67
C VAL A 254 -0.41 -3.91 25.55
N GLY A 255 0.25 -4.52 24.56
CA GLY A 255 -0.41 -5.17 23.43
C GLY A 255 -0.95 -4.18 22.39
N GLU A 256 -0.29 -3.03 22.22
CA GLU A 256 -0.70 -1.95 21.32
C GLU A 256 0.34 -1.64 20.26
N PHE A 257 -0.12 -1.31 19.05
CA PHE A 257 0.73 -0.84 17.97
C PHE A 257 0.92 0.67 18.07
N ILE A 258 2.14 1.12 18.34
CA ILE A 258 2.49 2.53 18.53
C ILE A 258 3.11 3.07 17.25
N LEU A 259 2.65 4.23 16.79
CA LEU A 259 3.20 4.91 15.61
C LEU A 259 4.66 5.31 15.86
N THR A 260 5.58 4.69 15.13
CA THR A 260 7.03 4.88 15.25
C THR A 260 7.64 5.44 13.98
N ASN A 261 6.98 5.25 12.82
CA ASN A 261 7.42 5.76 11.53
C ASN A 261 6.25 6.44 10.81
N GLN A 262 6.25 7.77 10.78
CA GLN A 262 5.23 8.54 10.07
C GLN A 262 5.63 8.79 8.62
N GLN A 263 4.66 8.72 7.70
CA GLN A 263 4.82 9.06 6.28
C GLN A 263 6.12 8.51 5.67
N MET A 264 6.32 7.20 5.80
CA MET A 264 7.49 6.51 5.27
C MET A 264 7.64 6.80 3.77
N LYS A 265 8.84 7.23 3.37
CA LYS A 265 9.21 7.47 1.97
C LYS A 265 10.42 6.65 1.62
N ILE A 266 10.35 6.00 0.45
CA ILE A 266 11.47 5.24 -0.06
C ILE A 266 12.52 6.20 -0.66
N PRO A 267 13.81 5.96 -0.49
CA PRO A 267 14.86 6.72 -1.16
C PRO A 267 14.74 6.65 -2.68
N GLN A 268 15.13 7.72 -3.39
CA GLN A 268 15.11 7.76 -4.87
C GLN A 268 16.01 6.71 -5.51
N LYS A 269 17.17 6.47 -4.89
CA LYS A 269 18.18 5.48 -5.29
C LYS A 269 18.80 4.85 -4.04
N GLY A 270 19.08 3.55 -4.07
CA GLY A 270 19.71 2.85 -2.97
C GLY A 270 21.07 2.26 -3.30
N LYS A 271 21.56 1.44 -2.36
CA LYS A 271 22.86 0.76 -2.45
C LYS A 271 22.73 -0.76 -2.24
N ILE A 272 21.51 -1.29 -2.34
CA ILE A 272 21.19 -2.70 -2.04
C ILE A 272 20.39 -3.29 -3.19
N TYR A 273 20.78 -4.46 -3.67
CA TYR A 273 19.92 -5.29 -4.51
C TYR A 273 19.59 -6.60 -3.77
N SER A 274 18.34 -7.03 -3.91
CA SER A 274 17.79 -8.20 -3.22
C SER A 274 17.16 -9.16 -4.21
N VAL A 275 17.84 -10.27 -4.47
CA VAL A 275 17.40 -11.31 -5.42
C VAL A 275 18.05 -12.66 -5.06
N ASN A 276 17.37 -13.77 -5.32
CA ASN A 276 17.95 -15.10 -5.14
C ASN A 276 18.89 -15.48 -6.29
N GLU A 277 20.17 -15.17 -6.13
CA GLU A 277 21.21 -15.44 -7.14
C GLU A 277 21.42 -16.92 -7.49
N GLY A 278 20.90 -17.85 -6.69
CA GLY A 278 20.88 -19.28 -7.03
C GLY A 278 20.13 -19.58 -8.33
N TYR A 279 19.28 -18.65 -8.80
CA TYR A 279 18.54 -18.78 -10.05
C TYR A 279 19.18 -18.09 -11.26
N THR A 280 20.42 -17.60 -11.16
CA THR A 280 21.09 -16.83 -12.23
C THR A 280 21.00 -17.48 -13.61
N SER A 281 21.20 -18.80 -13.71
CA SER A 281 21.15 -19.54 -14.98
C SER A 281 19.76 -19.60 -15.64
N LYS A 282 18.71 -19.35 -14.84
CA LYS A 282 17.29 -19.39 -15.24
C LYS A 282 16.72 -18.03 -15.62
N TRP A 283 17.41 -16.94 -15.29
CA TRP A 283 16.95 -15.59 -15.60
C TRP A 283 17.06 -15.26 -17.09
N SER A 284 16.34 -14.20 -17.50
CA SER A 284 16.52 -13.56 -18.80
C SER A 284 17.89 -12.88 -18.90
N LYS A 285 18.25 -12.42 -20.09
CA LYS A 285 19.54 -11.76 -20.29
C LYS A 285 19.54 -10.38 -19.62
N GLY A 286 18.46 -9.60 -19.75
CA GLY A 286 18.34 -8.29 -19.12
C GLY A 286 18.57 -8.34 -17.61
N VAL A 287 17.98 -9.31 -16.92
CA VAL A 287 18.16 -9.47 -15.46
C VAL A 287 19.59 -9.88 -15.11
N GLN A 288 20.21 -10.80 -15.86
CA GLN A 288 21.60 -11.19 -15.64
C GLN A 288 22.57 -10.02 -15.80
N GLU A 289 22.40 -9.23 -16.87
CA GLU A 289 23.23 -8.06 -17.17
C GLU A 289 23.03 -6.95 -16.12
N TYR A 290 21.79 -6.72 -15.66
CA TYR A 290 21.52 -5.79 -14.58
C TYR A 290 22.28 -6.18 -13.31
N VAL A 291 22.11 -7.43 -12.82
CA VAL A 291 22.80 -7.91 -11.62
C VAL A 291 24.32 -7.90 -11.80
N HIS A 292 24.83 -8.23 -12.99
CA HIS A 292 26.25 -8.12 -13.31
C HIS A 292 26.75 -6.68 -13.13
N SER A 293 26.03 -5.69 -13.69
CA SER A 293 26.38 -4.27 -13.56
C SER A 293 26.36 -3.77 -12.12
N ARG A 294 25.55 -4.38 -11.23
CA ARG A 294 25.50 -4.03 -9.81
C ARG A 294 26.70 -4.54 -9.03
N LYS A 295 27.31 -5.65 -9.46
CA LYS A 295 28.51 -6.23 -8.88
C LYS A 295 29.80 -5.61 -9.42
N TYR A 296 29.80 -5.31 -10.71
CA TYR A 296 30.95 -4.79 -11.44
C TYR A 296 30.55 -3.49 -12.17
N PRO A 297 30.23 -2.42 -11.42
CA PRO A 297 29.82 -1.17 -12.04
C PRO A 297 31.00 -0.56 -12.82
N SER A 298 30.69 0.06 -13.96
CA SER A 298 31.69 0.84 -14.72
C SER A 298 32.08 2.13 -14.00
N GLU A 299 31.17 2.68 -13.19
CA GLU A 299 31.36 3.88 -12.39
C GLU A 299 30.70 3.71 -11.00
N GLY A 300 31.37 4.20 -9.96
CA GLY A 300 30.88 4.11 -8.58
C GLY A 300 31.19 2.77 -7.89
N GLU A 301 30.57 2.58 -6.73
CA GLU A 301 30.78 1.40 -5.88
C GLU A 301 29.76 0.30 -6.18
N PRO A 302 30.16 -0.99 -6.07
CA PRO A 302 29.23 -2.11 -6.16
C PRO A 302 28.07 -1.98 -5.16
N MET A 303 26.88 -2.43 -5.56
CA MET A 303 25.75 -2.52 -4.65
C MET A 303 25.90 -3.73 -3.73
N ASN A 304 25.42 -3.58 -2.49
CA ASN A 304 25.39 -4.66 -1.52
C ASN A 304 24.30 -5.68 -1.87
N ALA A 305 24.66 -6.95 -1.92
CA ALA A 305 23.68 -8.03 -1.97
C ALA A 305 23.06 -8.24 -0.57
N ARG A 306 21.74 -8.25 -0.48
CA ARG A 306 21.00 -8.70 0.72
C ARG A 306 19.80 -9.50 0.28
N TYR A 307 19.66 -10.72 0.77
CA TYR A 307 18.49 -11.56 0.48
C TYR A 307 18.19 -12.39 1.72
N VAL A 308 17.14 -12.01 2.46
CA VAL A 308 16.70 -12.74 3.67
C VAL A 308 15.94 -14.00 3.24
N GLY A 309 15.22 -13.95 2.12
CA GLY A 309 14.41 -15.06 1.64
C GLY A 309 12.98 -15.05 2.20
N SER A 310 12.55 -13.95 2.80
CA SER A 310 11.15 -13.64 3.14
C SER A 310 10.83 -12.30 2.49
N MET A 311 9.75 -12.26 1.71
CA MET A 311 9.38 -11.10 0.92
C MET A 311 9.16 -9.88 1.82
N VAL A 312 8.45 -10.05 2.93
CA VAL A 312 8.16 -8.96 3.87
C VAL A 312 9.43 -8.34 4.46
N ALA A 313 10.43 -9.17 4.80
CA ALA A 313 11.68 -8.69 5.40
C ALA A 313 12.56 -7.96 4.39
N ASP A 314 12.64 -8.49 3.16
CA ASP A 314 13.42 -7.89 2.08
C ASP A 314 12.79 -6.59 1.56
N ILE A 315 11.46 -6.52 1.48
CA ILE A 315 10.73 -5.31 1.06
C ILE A 315 10.73 -4.26 2.16
N HIS A 316 10.57 -4.65 3.43
CA HIS A 316 10.66 -3.69 4.54
C HIS A 316 12.02 -2.98 4.58
N ARG A 317 13.11 -3.74 4.38
CA ARG A 317 14.45 -3.16 4.25
C ARG A 317 14.56 -2.25 3.03
N THR A 318 14.02 -2.67 1.88
CA THR A 318 14.00 -1.87 0.64
C THR A 318 13.25 -0.54 0.85
N LEU A 319 12.12 -0.56 1.56
CA LEU A 319 11.33 0.63 1.89
C LEU A 319 12.13 1.63 2.73
N LEU A 320 12.89 1.16 3.73
CA LEU A 320 13.65 2.04 4.63
C LEU A 320 14.99 2.49 4.06
N TYR A 321 15.74 1.59 3.43
CA TYR A 321 17.13 1.83 3.02
C TYR A 321 17.28 2.13 1.53
N GLY A 322 16.19 2.01 0.77
CA GLY A 322 16.22 2.09 -0.68
C GLY A 322 16.89 0.88 -1.32
N GLY A 323 16.97 0.92 -2.64
CA GLY A 323 17.49 -0.16 -3.46
C GLY A 323 16.36 -0.90 -4.15
N ILE A 324 16.61 -2.14 -4.53
CA ILE A 324 15.66 -2.92 -5.30
C ILE A 324 15.49 -4.34 -4.77
N PHE A 325 14.24 -4.79 -4.68
CA PHE A 325 13.86 -6.19 -4.54
C PHE A 325 13.39 -6.73 -5.89
N MET A 326 13.86 -7.93 -6.24
CA MET A 326 13.54 -8.57 -7.50
C MET A 326 13.17 -10.04 -7.28
N TYR A 327 12.04 -10.43 -7.88
CA TYR A 327 11.67 -11.81 -8.12
C TYR A 327 11.27 -11.97 -9.59
N PRO A 328 12.26 -12.11 -10.50
CA PRO A 328 12.03 -12.11 -11.94
C PRO A 328 11.30 -13.37 -12.41
N ALA A 329 10.81 -13.33 -13.65
CA ALA A 329 10.45 -14.55 -14.37
C ALA A 329 11.66 -15.47 -14.54
N MET A 330 11.42 -16.77 -14.61
CA MET A 330 12.43 -17.78 -14.93
C MET A 330 12.02 -18.57 -16.17
N LYS A 331 12.98 -19.17 -16.87
CA LYS A 331 12.73 -19.98 -18.08
C LYS A 331 11.67 -21.07 -17.86
N ASP A 332 11.67 -21.71 -16.70
CA ASP A 332 10.72 -22.74 -16.27
C ASP A 332 9.49 -22.18 -15.53
N GLN A 333 9.49 -20.89 -15.17
CA GLN A 333 8.42 -20.20 -14.46
C GLN A 333 8.20 -18.81 -15.08
N PRO A 334 7.62 -18.72 -16.29
CA PRO A 334 7.53 -17.46 -17.04
C PRO A 334 6.60 -16.43 -16.38
N LYS A 335 5.67 -16.88 -15.52
CA LYS A 335 4.82 -16.02 -14.70
C LYS A 335 5.45 -15.63 -13.34
N GLY A 336 6.72 -15.97 -13.08
CA GLY A 336 7.34 -15.77 -11.76
C GLY A 336 6.78 -16.72 -10.68
N LYS A 337 7.29 -16.58 -9.45
CA LYS A 337 6.87 -17.42 -8.31
C LYS A 337 5.76 -16.76 -7.48
N LEU A 338 5.88 -15.46 -7.23
CA LEU A 338 5.02 -14.72 -6.30
C LEU A 338 3.62 -14.53 -6.86
N ARG A 339 2.63 -14.53 -5.97
CA ARG A 339 1.21 -14.43 -6.29
C ARG A 339 0.76 -12.98 -6.24
N LEU A 340 -0.14 -12.62 -7.15
CA LEU A 340 -0.53 -11.23 -7.33
C LEU A 340 -1.37 -10.71 -6.15
N LEU A 341 -2.48 -11.38 -5.83
CA LEU A 341 -3.50 -10.82 -4.95
C LEU A 341 -3.07 -10.62 -3.50
N TYR A 342 -2.20 -11.47 -2.97
CA TYR A 342 -1.81 -11.45 -1.56
C TYR A 342 -0.32 -11.22 -1.29
N GLU A 343 0.53 -11.17 -2.32
CA GLU A 343 1.95 -10.81 -2.18
C GLU A 343 2.29 -9.58 -3.04
N GLY A 344 2.22 -9.72 -4.36
CA GLY A 344 2.73 -8.73 -5.31
C GLY A 344 1.99 -7.39 -5.27
N ILE A 345 0.66 -7.43 -5.35
CA ILE A 345 -0.16 -6.21 -5.40
C ILE A 345 -0.15 -5.47 -4.05
N PRO A 346 -0.38 -6.08 -2.88
CA PRO A 346 -0.33 -5.37 -1.61
C PRO A 346 1.03 -4.69 -1.35
N MET A 347 2.13 -5.37 -1.65
CA MET A 347 3.47 -4.81 -1.50
C MET A 347 3.75 -3.67 -2.49
N SER A 348 3.28 -3.80 -3.73
CA SER A 348 3.37 -2.74 -4.74
C SER A 348 2.59 -1.50 -4.32
N TYR A 349 1.41 -1.69 -3.69
CA TYR A 349 0.60 -0.59 -3.18
C TYR A 349 1.34 0.21 -2.11
N ILE A 350 1.95 -0.47 -1.14
CA ILE A 350 2.78 0.17 -0.11
C ILE A 350 3.96 0.93 -0.75
N ILE A 351 4.66 0.31 -1.70
CA ILE A 351 5.85 0.91 -2.32
C ILE A 351 5.50 2.15 -3.13
N GLU A 352 4.44 2.11 -3.95
CA GLU A 352 3.99 3.30 -4.70
C GLU A 352 3.51 4.42 -3.78
N GLN A 353 2.78 4.10 -2.69
CA GLN A 353 2.37 5.08 -1.68
C GLN A 353 3.56 5.73 -0.94
N ALA A 354 4.67 5.01 -0.83
CA ALA A 354 5.93 5.52 -0.31
C ALA A 354 6.75 6.32 -1.34
N GLY A 355 6.28 6.47 -2.58
CA GLY A 355 6.97 7.17 -3.67
C GLY A 355 7.93 6.30 -4.48
N GLY A 356 7.84 4.98 -4.34
CA GLY A 356 8.63 4.01 -5.10
C GLY A 356 7.97 3.59 -6.41
N VAL A 357 8.59 2.60 -7.06
CA VAL A 357 8.06 1.99 -8.29
C VAL A 357 7.96 0.49 -8.10
N ALA A 358 6.90 -0.11 -8.64
CA ALA A 358 6.72 -1.56 -8.70
C ALA A 358 6.21 -1.99 -10.08
N THR A 359 6.93 -2.89 -10.75
CA THR A 359 6.67 -3.34 -12.11
C THR A 359 6.86 -4.85 -12.23
N ASN A 360 6.17 -5.48 -13.17
CA ASN A 360 6.40 -6.89 -13.51
C ASN A 360 7.43 -7.09 -14.63
N GLY A 361 8.15 -6.02 -15.00
CA GLY A 361 9.10 -6.03 -16.13
C GLY A 361 8.48 -5.51 -17.44
N ILE A 362 7.16 -5.34 -17.50
CA ILE A 362 6.43 -4.87 -18.69
C ILE A 362 5.52 -3.69 -18.36
N ARG A 363 4.82 -3.73 -17.22
CA ARG A 363 3.89 -2.70 -16.77
C ARG A 363 3.85 -2.60 -15.24
N PRO A 364 3.29 -1.53 -14.67
CA PRO A 364 3.12 -1.42 -13.24
C PRO A 364 2.28 -2.58 -12.67
N VAL A 365 2.68 -3.12 -11.53
CA VAL A 365 2.01 -4.29 -10.92
C VAL A 365 0.56 -3.97 -10.56
N LEU A 366 0.28 -2.76 -10.08
CA LEU A 366 -1.06 -2.35 -9.69
C LEU A 366 -2.04 -2.24 -10.86
N ASP A 367 -1.54 -2.17 -12.10
CA ASP A 367 -2.36 -2.12 -13.33
C ASP A 367 -2.60 -3.52 -13.94
N VAL A 368 -2.03 -4.57 -13.35
CA VAL A 368 -2.28 -5.94 -13.78
C VAL A 368 -3.68 -6.36 -13.32
N VAL A 369 -4.49 -6.85 -14.27
CA VAL A 369 -5.78 -7.50 -13.98
C VAL A 369 -5.50 -8.99 -13.71
N PRO A 370 -5.72 -9.49 -12.47
CA PRO A 370 -5.52 -10.89 -12.16
C PRO A 370 -6.45 -11.79 -13.00
N THR A 371 -5.96 -12.95 -13.45
CA THR A 371 -6.78 -13.91 -14.20
C THR A 371 -7.35 -15.03 -13.34
N SER A 372 -6.79 -15.24 -12.15
CA SER A 372 -7.28 -16.18 -11.13
C SER A 372 -6.88 -15.71 -9.74
N ILE A 373 -7.49 -16.28 -8.71
CA ILE A 373 -7.21 -15.90 -7.31
C ILE A 373 -5.79 -16.28 -6.85
N HIS A 374 -5.11 -17.21 -7.53
CA HIS A 374 -3.72 -17.60 -7.29
C HIS A 374 -2.79 -17.27 -8.48
N ASP A 375 -3.14 -16.26 -9.29
CA ASP A 375 -2.31 -15.85 -10.44
C ASP A 375 -0.95 -15.31 -9.97
N ARG A 376 0.06 -15.50 -10.81
CA ARG A 376 1.47 -15.18 -10.49
C ARG A 376 2.00 -14.07 -11.38
N SER A 377 2.94 -13.31 -10.87
CA SER A 377 3.69 -12.34 -11.67
C SER A 377 5.13 -12.21 -11.22
N PRO A 378 6.07 -11.93 -12.15
CA PRO A 378 7.36 -11.37 -11.80
C PRO A 378 7.17 -10.05 -11.05
N ILE A 379 8.14 -9.69 -10.20
CA ILE A 379 8.12 -8.40 -9.51
C ILE A 379 9.52 -7.78 -9.45
N PHE A 380 9.55 -6.48 -9.69
CA PHE A 380 10.69 -5.61 -9.46
C PHE A 380 10.15 -4.38 -8.75
N LEU A 381 10.61 -4.12 -7.53
CA LEU A 381 10.11 -2.99 -6.76
C LEU A 381 11.18 -2.36 -5.87
N GLY A 382 11.01 -1.08 -5.59
CA GLY A 382 11.88 -0.33 -4.71
C GLY A 382 12.09 1.10 -5.16
N SER A 383 13.31 1.57 -4.96
CA SER A 383 13.77 2.91 -5.32
C SER A 383 13.53 3.20 -6.81
N PRO A 384 12.89 4.34 -7.16
CA PRO A 384 12.53 4.66 -8.54
C PRO A 384 13.69 4.55 -9.55
N ASP A 385 14.88 5.04 -9.21
CA ASP A 385 16.01 5.02 -10.12
C ASP A 385 16.53 3.59 -10.36
N ASP A 386 16.64 2.78 -9.30
CA ASP A 386 17.08 1.38 -9.42
C ASP A 386 16.07 0.54 -10.23
N VAL A 387 14.77 0.77 -10.04
CA VAL A 387 13.72 0.07 -10.79
C VAL A 387 13.71 0.48 -12.27
N ARG A 388 13.91 1.78 -12.58
CA ARG A 388 14.04 2.22 -13.98
C ARG A 388 15.27 1.63 -14.64
N GLU A 389 16.40 1.59 -13.93
CA GLU A 389 17.63 1.00 -14.47
C GLU A 389 17.43 -0.48 -14.83
N VAL A 390 16.85 -1.33 -13.96
CA VAL A 390 16.58 -2.73 -14.34
C VAL A 390 15.62 -2.84 -15.53
N MET A 391 14.64 -1.93 -15.63
CA MET A 391 13.73 -1.89 -16.77
C MET A 391 14.46 -1.55 -18.09
N ASP A 392 15.43 -0.64 -18.07
CA ASP A 392 16.24 -0.32 -19.25
C ASP A 392 17.05 -1.54 -19.73
N PHE A 393 17.56 -2.35 -18.80
CA PHE A 393 18.21 -3.61 -19.12
C PHE A 393 17.22 -4.64 -19.71
N ILE A 394 16.04 -4.79 -19.13
CA ILE A 394 15.01 -5.69 -19.66
C ILE A 394 14.61 -5.25 -21.09
N ILE A 395 14.35 -3.97 -21.30
CA ILE A 395 13.99 -3.41 -22.61
C ILE A 395 15.11 -3.64 -23.62
N LYS A 396 16.38 -3.45 -23.24
CA LYS A 396 17.51 -3.57 -24.17
C LYS A 396 17.81 -5.00 -24.59
N TYR A 397 17.63 -5.97 -23.69
CA TYR A 397 18.12 -7.34 -23.88
C TYR A 397 17.02 -8.38 -24.08
N ASP A 398 15.78 -8.10 -23.67
CA ASP A 398 14.69 -9.08 -23.65
C ASP A 398 13.47 -8.68 -24.50
N LEU A 399 13.35 -7.40 -24.90
CA LEU A 399 12.28 -6.84 -25.76
C LEU A 399 12.87 -6.23 -27.04
#